data_AF-A0A433EA11-F1
#
_entry.id   AF-A0A433EA11-F1
#
_cell.length_a   1.000
_cell.length_b   1.000
_cell.length_c   1.000
_cell.angle_alpha   90.00
_cell.angle_beta   90.00
_cell.angle_gamma   90.00
#
_symmetry.space_group_name_H-M   'P 1'
#
loop_
_entity.id
_entity.type
_entity.pdbx_description
1 polymer ?
#
loop_
_entity_poly.entity_id
_entity_poly.type
_entity_poly.pdbx_seq_one_letter_code
_entity_poly.pdbx_strand_id
1 'polypeptide(L)'
;MPTLLYLLCVAAFCAAIFVTGVHNASNAIAVPVRTRAMTPVAALVVSALFNGAGVILAYMLIKEYEASWLVVPGGTPTLLGIVCALTTTAAWGTITWAMRMPSSATHALIGALAGVAWYAHTDGFENYGFVHTIFTTALAPLLLLPPLTFLLSWVLVFPFYRLALRTAPHRVNSTSREVLAVSTAGISLLHGLQVGQRYLLLLLLSGVLAPFTSAVSFDKAPATLMIVCAALVAAILAAGTLTGGWRIGYTFTHRMVRLDPLRGAIAQGTTAAVLAAGQFVLQLPFSSSHLAVASALGAGVNQRHASVSARVVRQILLTWVITFPACFLLAVALMSVTGLFFE
;
A
#
# COMPACT_ATOMS: atom_id res chain seq x y z
N MET A 1 26.21 -5.20 20.01
CA MET A 1 25.73 -5.67 18.69
C MET A 1 24.22 -5.91 18.64
N PRO A 2 23.58 -6.71 19.52
CA PRO A 2 22.13 -6.96 19.42
C PRO A 2 21.30 -5.68 19.63
N THR A 3 21.68 -4.81 20.57
CA THR A 3 20.99 -3.53 20.85
C THR A 3 20.95 -2.59 19.64
N LEU A 4 22.06 -2.47 18.89
CA LEU A 4 22.11 -1.67 17.66
C LEU A 4 21.15 -2.22 16.61
N LEU A 5 21.10 -3.54 16.43
CA LEU A 5 20.20 -4.18 15.46
C LEU A 5 18.72 -3.96 15.82
N TYR A 6 18.35 -4.03 17.11
CA TYR A 6 17.00 -3.67 17.57
C TYR A 6 16.66 -2.22 17.25
N LEU A 7 17.58 -1.27 17.51
CA LEU A 7 17.36 0.15 17.21
C LEU A 7 17.20 0.40 15.70
N LEU A 8 18.03 -0.24 14.87
CA LEU A 8 17.91 -0.17 13.42
C LEU A 8 16.60 -0.77 12.93
N CYS A 9 16.14 -1.87 13.54
CA CYS A 9 14.86 -2.47 13.21
C CYS A 9 13.71 -1.51 13.50
N VAL A 10 13.65 -0.92 14.69
CA VAL A 10 12.63 0.07 15.06
C VAL A 10 12.67 1.27 14.12
N ALA A 11 13.87 1.78 13.79
CA ALA A 11 14.02 2.87 12.84
C ALA A 11 13.51 2.50 11.43
N ALA A 12 13.80 1.29 10.96
CA ALA A 12 13.36 0.80 9.65
C ALA A 12 11.82 0.63 9.61
N PHE A 13 11.19 0.13 10.68
CA PHE A 13 9.74 0.09 10.83
C PHE A 13 9.13 1.49 10.74
N CYS A 14 9.62 2.43 11.55
CA CYS A 14 9.14 3.81 11.56
C CYS A 14 9.27 4.46 10.18
N ALA A 15 10.43 4.32 9.53
CA ALA A 15 10.68 4.87 8.20
C ALA A 15 9.75 4.25 7.14
N ALA A 16 9.61 2.93 7.12
CA ALA A 16 8.79 2.24 6.12
C ALA A 16 7.30 2.58 6.26
N ILE A 17 6.77 2.66 7.49
CA ILE A 17 5.38 3.06 7.77
C ILE A 17 5.17 4.52 7.36
N PHE A 18 6.07 5.42 7.77
CA PHE A 18 5.97 6.84 7.45
C PHE A 18 5.98 7.09 5.95
N VAL A 19 6.94 6.49 5.23
CA VAL A 19 7.05 6.59 3.77
C VAL A 19 5.81 6.01 3.09
N THR A 20 5.27 4.91 3.59
CA THR A 20 4.01 4.34 3.08
C THR A 20 2.86 5.35 3.20
N GLY A 21 2.74 6.03 4.34
CA GLY A 21 1.75 7.10 4.54
C GLY A 21 1.93 8.27 3.57
N VAL A 22 3.16 8.77 3.44
CA VAL A 22 3.50 9.87 2.51
C VAL A 22 3.14 9.52 1.07
N HIS A 23 3.47 8.30 0.67
CA HIS A 23 3.34 7.86 -0.71
C HIS A 23 1.85 7.64 -1.07
N ASN A 24 1.11 6.96 -0.20
CA ASN A 24 -0.22 6.46 -0.51
C ASN A 24 -1.36 7.41 -0.16
N ALA A 25 -1.09 8.52 0.55
CA ALA A 25 -2.06 9.61 0.75
C ALA A 25 -2.69 10.05 -0.59
N SER A 26 -1.89 10.07 -1.66
CA SER A 26 -2.32 10.45 -3.02
C SER A 26 -3.47 9.61 -3.58
N ASN A 27 -3.55 8.33 -3.23
CA ASN A 27 -4.56 7.40 -3.74
C ASN A 27 -5.97 7.80 -3.31
N ALA A 28 -6.13 8.29 -2.08
CA ALA A 28 -7.42 8.72 -1.55
C ALA A 28 -7.72 10.19 -1.89
N ILE A 29 -6.76 11.10 -1.70
CA ILE A 29 -7.04 12.55 -1.66
C ILE A 29 -7.02 13.23 -3.03
N ALA A 30 -6.26 12.70 -3.99
CA ALA A 30 -5.92 13.47 -5.18
C ALA A 30 -7.13 13.79 -6.07
N VAL A 31 -8.00 12.80 -6.35
CA VAL A 31 -9.22 13.01 -7.15
C VAL A 31 -10.22 13.94 -6.46
N PRO A 32 -10.60 13.73 -5.18
CA PRO A 32 -11.51 14.63 -4.45
C PRO A 32 -11.02 16.08 -4.41
N VAL A 33 -9.72 16.30 -4.21
CA VAL A 33 -9.15 17.66 -4.21
C VAL A 33 -9.20 18.25 -5.62
N ARG A 34 -8.87 17.46 -6.64
CA ARG A 34 -8.87 17.93 -8.04
C ARG A 34 -10.27 18.32 -8.53
N THR A 35 -11.29 17.56 -8.17
CA THR A 35 -12.70 17.80 -8.55
C THR A 35 -13.40 18.83 -7.65
N ARG A 36 -12.67 19.40 -6.68
CA ARG A 36 -13.16 20.35 -5.67
C ARG A 36 -14.29 19.78 -4.82
N ALA A 37 -14.23 18.47 -4.54
CA ALA A 37 -15.07 17.82 -3.54
C ALA A 37 -14.61 18.14 -2.12
N MET A 38 -13.30 18.22 -1.91
CA MET A 38 -12.70 18.52 -0.61
C MET A 38 -11.59 19.57 -0.76
N THR A 39 -11.35 20.34 0.29
CA THR A 39 -10.16 21.17 0.37
C THR A 39 -8.92 20.30 0.63
N PRO A 40 -7.72 20.73 0.19
CA PRO A 40 -6.48 19.98 0.42
C PRO A 40 -6.26 19.57 1.89
N VAL A 41 -6.50 20.51 2.81
CA VAL A 41 -6.34 20.28 4.26
C VAL A 41 -7.37 19.29 4.78
N ALA A 42 -8.65 19.45 4.43
CA ALA A 42 -9.70 18.54 4.89
C ALA A 42 -9.45 17.11 4.38
N ALA A 43 -9.03 16.95 3.12
CA ALA A 43 -8.73 15.64 2.56
C ALA A 43 -7.56 14.95 3.29
N LEU A 44 -6.50 15.67 3.62
CA LEU A 44 -5.37 15.13 4.39
C LEU A 44 -5.78 14.73 5.82
N VAL A 45 -6.53 15.59 6.52
CA VAL A 45 -6.97 15.31 7.90
C VAL A 45 -7.90 14.10 7.94
N VAL A 46 -8.90 14.04 7.05
CA VAL A 46 -9.80 12.88 6.94
C VAL A 46 -8.99 11.62 6.61
N SER A 47 -8.07 11.70 5.64
CA SER A 47 -7.26 10.53 5.28
C SER A 47 -6.37 10.05 6.42
N ALA A 48 -5.72 10.96 7.17
CA ALA A 48 -4.88 10.61 8.30
C ALA A 48 -5.68 9.97 9.46
N LEU A 49 -6.85 10.54 9.78
CA LEU A 49 -7.74 9.99 10.82
C LEU A 49 -8.23 8.59 10.46
N PHE A 50 -8.71 8.39 9.23
CA PHE A 50 -9.21 7.08 8.80
C PHE A 50 -8.07 6.07 8.57
N ASN A 51 -6.88 6.48 8.12
CA ASN A 51 -5.70 5.61 8.12
C ASN A 51 -5.38 5.12 9.54
N GLY A 52 -5.36 6.03 10.53
CA GLY A 52 -5.14 5.66 11.93
C GLY A 52 -6.22 4.72 12.47
N ALA A 53 -7.49 5.03 12.25
CA ALA A 53 -8.62 4.18 12.63
C ALA A 53 -8.54 2.80 11.97
N GLY A 54 -8.10 2.75 10.71
CA GLY A 54 -7.89 1.50 9.96
C GLY A 54 -6.83 0.62 10.62
N VAL A 55 -5.73 1.19 11.10
CA VAL A 55 -4.69 0.45 11.84
C VAL A 55 -5.23 -0.11 13.16
N ILE A 56 -6.08 0.63 13.88
CA ILE A 56 -6.70 0.12 15.10
C ILE A 56 -7.66 -1.04 14.77
N LEU A 57 -8.47 -0.89 13.72
CA LEU A 57 -9.32 -1.97 13.22
C LEU A 57 -8.50 -3.19 12.79
N ALA A 58 -7.32 -2.98 12.20
CA ALA A 58 -6.39 -4.05 11.85
C ALA A 58 -5.98 -4.87 13.06
N TYR A 59 -5.61 -4.21 14.15
CA TYR A 59 -5.28 -4.87 15.40
C TYR A 59 -6.45 -5.68 15.95
N MET A 60 -7.67 -5.12 15.94
CA MET A 60 -8.86 -5.80 16.45
C MET A 60 -9.19 -7.07 15.67
N LEU A 61 -9.01 -7.04 14.35
CA LEU A 61 -9.34 -8.17 13.48
C LEU A 61 -8.14 -9.08 13.20
N ILE A 62 -6.95 -8.80 13.72
CA ILE A 62 -5.70 -9.44 13.27
C ILE A 62 -5.70 -10.97 13.39
N LYS A 63 -6.49 -11.51 14.32
CA LYS A 63 -6.64 -12.95 14.56
C LYS A 63 -7.48 -13.66 13.50
N GLU A 64 -8.28 -12.93 12.74
CA GLU A 64 -9.14 -13.46 11.68
C GLU A 64 -8.41 -13.58 10.34
N TYR A 65 -7.15 -13.13 10.27
CA TYR A 65 -6.37 -13.08 9.04
C TYR A 65 -5.08 -13.87 9.18
N GLU A 66 -4.95 -14.91 8.38
CA GLU A 66 -3.68 -15.59 8.18
C GLU A 66 -2.92 -14.91 7.04
N ALA A 67 -1.80 -14.25 7.37
CA ALA A 67 -0.92 -13.70 6.33
C ALA A 67 0.02 -14.78 5.78
N SER A 68 -0.56 -15.81 5.17
CA SER A 68 0.17 -16.93 4.57
C SER A 68 1.18 -16.49 3.49
N TRP A 69 0.94 -15.34 2.86
CA TRP A 69 1.85 -14.71 1.90
C TRP A 69 3.03 -13.96 2.54
N LEU A 70 2.91 -13.60 3.82
CA LEU A 70 3.95 -12.88 4.56
C LEU A 70 4.90 -13.90 5.20
N VAL A 71 5.64 -14.60 4.34
CA VAL A 71 6.65 -15.55 4.79
C VAL A 71 7.92 -14.77 5.12
N VAL A 72 8.30 -14.80 6.40
CA VAL A 72 9.58 -14.27 6.85
C VAL A 72 10.64 -15.36 6.64
N PRO A 73 11.78 -15.05 6.00
CA PRO A 73 12.83 -16.03 5.78
C PRO A 73 13.24 -16.73 7.08
N GLY A 74 13.12 -18.06 7.11
CA GLY A 74 13.53 -18.87 8.26
C GLY A 74 15.05 -18.93 8.36
N GLY A 75 15.60 -18.71 9.56
CA GLY A 75 17.04 -18.76 9.81
C GLY A 75 17.58 -17.53 10.54
N THR A 76 18.80 -17.63 11.06
CA THR A 76 19.51 -16.55 11.75
C THR A 76 20.30 -15.68 10.76
N PRO A 77 20.21 -14.33 10.82
CA PRO A 77 19.35 -13.52 11.67
C PRO A 77 18.09 -13.03 10.91
N THR A 78 16.93 -13.62 11.26
CA THR A 78 15.58 -13.18 10.84
C THR A 78 15.36 -11.68 11.02
N LEU A 79 15.88 -11.12 12.13
CA LEU A 79 15.78 -9.70 12.47
C LEU A 79 16.55 -8.81 11.47
N LEU A 80 17.77 -9.19 11.09
CA LEU A 80 18.58 -8.45 10.11
C LEU A 80 17.92 -8.46 8.74
N GLY A 81 17.38 -9.60 8.33
CA GLY A 81 16.62 -9.72 7.09
C GLY A 81 15.45 -8.75 7.03
N ILE A 82 14.67 -8.64 8.11
CA ILE A 82 13.54 -7.70 8.17
C ILE A 82 14.01 -6.24 8.18
N VAL A 83 15.09 -5.91 8.89
CA VAL A 83 15.69 -4.57 8.83
C VAL A 83 16.04 -4.22 7.39
N CYS A 84 16.68 -5.13 6.65
CA CYS A 84 17.06 -4.92 5.27
C CYS A 84 15.83 -4.77 4.36
N ALA A 85 14.82 -5.63 4.51
CA ALA A 85 13.61 -5.58 3.69
C ALA A 85 12.82 -4.27 3.92
N LEU A 86 12.67 -3.85 5.17
CA LEU A 86 11.98 -2.60 5.52
C LEU A 86 12.74 -1.37 5.06
N THR A 87 14.07 -1.36 5.22
CA THR A 87 14.94 -0.28 4.75
C THR A 87 14.88 -0.16 3.23
N THR A 88 14.96 -1.27 2.50
CA THR A 88 14.80 -1.29 1.04
C THR A 88 13.42 -0.80 0.62
N THR A 89 12.36 -1.21 1.32
CA THR A 89 10.99 -0.75 1.05
C THR A 89 10.87 0.76 1.24
N ALA A 90 11.41 1.31 2.34
CA ALA A 90 11.42 2.73 2.62
C ALA A 90 12.25 3.51 1.57
N ALA A 91 13.45 3.02 1.24
CA ALA A 91 14.33 3.63 0.26
C ALA A 91 13.70 3.66 -1.15
N TRP A 92 13.11 2.55 -1.60
CA TRP A 92 12.42 2.53 -2.89
C TRP A 92 11.22 3.48 -2.89
N GLY A 93 10.43 3.49 -1.81
CA GLY A 93 9.29 4.40 -1.68
C GLY A 93 9.69 5.88 -1.72
N THR A 94 10.83 6.26 -1.13
CA THR A 94 11.34 7.63 -1.20
C THR A 94 11.88 7.98 -2.59
N ILE A 95 12.57 7.04 -3.25
CA ILE A 95 13.04 7.19 -4.64
C ILE A 95 11.85 7.43 -5.58
N THR A 96 10.83 6.57 -5.54
CA THR A 96 9.66 6.72 -6.44
C THR A 96 8.85 7.97 -6.12
N TRP A 97 8.76 8.35 -4.84
CA TRP A 97 8.17 9.62 -4.43
C TRP A 97 8.96 10.83 -4.98
N ALA A 98 10.29 10.79 -4.96
CA ALA A 98 11.14 11.82 -5.54
C ALA A 98 10.97 11.92 -7.07
N MET A 99 10.84 10.77 -7.73
CA MET A 99 10.51 10.66 -9.16
C MET A 99 9.07 11.04 -9.50
N ARG A 100 8.21 11.30 -8.50
CA ARG A 100 6.77 11.60 -8.65
C ARG A 100 5.99 10.45 -9.31
N MET A 101 6.42 9.21 -9.11
CA MET A 101 5.80 8.03 -9.69
C MET A 101 5.01 7.25 -8.64
N PRO A 102 3.75 6.88 -8.90
CA PRO A 102 2.98 6.02 -8.03
C PRO A 102 3.55 4.59 -8.06
N SER A 103 4.21 4.19 -6.97
CA SER A 103 4.67 2.84 -6.64
C SER A 103 3.79 2.14 -5.59
N SER A 104 3.95 0.83 -5.47
CA SER A 104 3.25 -0.02 -4.50
C SER A 104 4.18 -0.40 -3.36
N ALA A 105 3.87 0.04 -2.14
CA ALA A 105 4.61 -0.37 -0.94
C ALA A 105 4.50 -1.88 -0.63
N THR A 106 3.38 -2.52 -1.00
CA THR A 106 3.20 -3.98 -0.88
C THR A 106 4.14 -4.71 -1.83
N HIS A 107 4.20 -4.24 -3.09
CA HIS A 107 5.04 -4.84 -4.12
C HIS A 107 6.53 -4.68 -3.81
N ALA A 108 6.93 -3.51 -3.32
CA ALA A 108 8.29 -3.23 -2.87
C ALA A 108 8.71 -4.14 -1.70
N LEU A 109 7.84 -4.31 -0.71
CA LEU A 109 8.13 -5.19 0.43
C LEU A 109 8.26 -6.65 0.01
N ILE A 110 7.35 -7.16 -0.82
CA ILE A 110 7.41 -8.55 -1.29
C ILE A 110 8.70 -8.79 -2.08
N GLY A 111 9.09 -7.88 -2.97
CA GLY A 111 10.36 -7.96 -3.69
C GLY A 111 11.57 -7.93 -2.75
N ALA A 112 11.53 -7.08 -1.72
CA ALA A 112 12.60 -6.98 -0.74
C ALA A 112 12.72 -8.26 0.13
N LEU A 113 11.60 -8.81 0.62
CA LEU A 113 11.58 -10.07 1.36
C LEU A 113 12.06 -11.24 0.52
N ALA A 114 11.68 -11.29 -0.76
CA ALA A 114 12.18 -12.29 -1.71
C ALA A 114 13.71 -12.20 -1.89
N GLY A 115 14.26 -11.00 -1.98
CA GLY A 115 15.71 -10.79 -2.06
C GLY A 115 16.45 -11.22 -0.79
N VAL A 116 15.91 -10.88 0.38
CA VAL A 116 16.47 -11.30 1.67
C VAL A 116 16.50 -12.82 1.79
N ALA A 117 15.39 -13.50 1.48
CA ALA A 117 15.32 -14.94 1.59
C ALA A 117 16.25 -15.66 0.61
N TRP A 118 16.34 -15.15 -0.62
CA TRP A 118 17.29 -15.64 -1.61
C TRP A 118 18.73 -15.52 -1.10
N TYR A 119 19.11 -14.37 -0.55
CA TYR A 119 20.47 -14.17 -0.01
C TYR A 119 20.74 -15.03 1.24
N ALA A 120 19.76 -15.17 2.13
CA ALA A 120 19.90 -15.94 3.36
C ALA A 120 19.86 -17.47 3.13
N HIS A 121 19.74 -17.92 1.88
CA HIS A 121 19.69 -19.35 1.51
C HIS A 121 18.64 -20.14 2.32
N THR A 122 17.51 -19.51 2.64
CA THR A 122 16.52 -20.10 3.56
C THR A 122 15.87 -21.35 2.99
N ASP A 123 15.84 -21.45 1.66
CA ASP A 123 15.75 -22.71 0.95
C ASP A 123 17.12 -22.93 0.28
N GLY A 124 17.79 -24.05 0.55
CA GLY A 124 19.04 -24.39 -0.16
C GLY A 124 18.86 -24.29 -1.69
N PHE A 125 19.96 -24.17 -2.45
CA PHE A 125 19.94 -23.99 -3.91
C PHE A 125 19.05 -24.98 -4.69
N GLU A 126 18.69 -26.12 -4.09
CA GLU A 126 17.88 -27.19 -4.66
C GLU A 126 16.36 -27.04 -4.44
N ASN A 127 15.91 -26.15 -3.55
CA ASN A 127 14.48 -25.92 -3.26
C ASN A 127 14.03 -24.53 -3.75
N TYR A 128 13.41 -24.46 -4.92
CA TYR A 128 12.76 -23.24 -5.42
C TYR A 128 11.38 -22.97 -4.78
N GLY A 129 11.04 -23.69 -3.71
CA GLY A 129 9.72 -23.68 -3.09
C GLY A 129 9.29 -22.31 -2.59
N PHE A 130 10.19 -21.56 -1.94
CA PHE A 130 9.92 -20.24 -1.42
C PHE A 130 9.70 -19.19 -2.52
N VAL A 131 10.58 -19.14 -3.53
CA VAL A 131 10.45 -18.17 -4.64
C VAL A 131 9.18 -18.46 -5.44
N HIS A 132 8.88 -19.73 -5.70
CA HIS A 132 7.64 -20.14 -6.35
C HIS A 132 6.41 -19.73 -5.52
N THR A 133 6.41 -20.00 -4.21
CA THR A 133 5.30 -19.67 -3.31
C THR A 133 5.07 -18.16 -3.24
N ILE A 134 6.12 -17.34 -3.10
CA ILE A 134 5.99 -15.87 -3.15
C ILE A 134 5.45 -15.42 -4.51
N PHE A 135 5.91 -16.01 -5.60
CA PHE A 135 5.45 -15.62 -6.93
C PHE A 135 3.97 -15.93 -7.14
N THR A 136 3.51 -17.12 -6.75
CA THR A 136 2.11 -17.54 -6.95
C THR A 136 1.15 -16.91 -5.95
N THR A 137 1.51 -16.82 -4.66
CA THR A 137 0.61 -16.34 -3.60
C THR A 137 0.65 -14.82 -3.44
N ALA A 138 1.80 -14.19 -3.72
CA ALA A 138 1.98 -12.77 -3.45
C ALA A 138 2.01 -11.90 -4.71
N LEU A 139 2.64 -12.36 -5.80
CA LEU A 139 2.78 -11.56 -7.02
C LEU A 139 1.57 -11.67 -7.96
N ALA A 140 0.97 -12.85 -8.10
CA ALA A 140 -0.15 -13.05 -9.02
C ALA A 140 -1.35 -12.11 -8.73
N PRO A 141 -1.83 -11.94 -7.47
CA PRO A 141 -2.93 -11.01 -7.19
C PRO A 141 -2.55 -9.55 -7.50
N LEU A 142 -1.29 -9.16 -7.28
CA LEU A 142 -0.78 -7.83 -7.59
C LEU A 142 -0.76 -7.50 -9.09
N LEU A 143 -0.64 -8.52 -9.94
CA LEU A 143 -0.67 -8.39 -11.40
C LEU A 143 -2.09 -8.47 -11.98
N LEU A 144 -2.95 -9.31 -11.41
CA LEU A 144 -4.28 -9.59 -11.95
C LEU A 144 -5.35 -8.59 -11.51
N LEU A 145 -5.29 -8.10 -10.27
CA LEU A 145 -6.31 -7.20 -9.74
C LEU A 145 -6.34 -5.83 -10.43
N PRO A 146 -5.23 -5.18 -10.82
CA PRO A 146 -5.29 -3.88 -11.49
C PRO A 146 -6.03 -3.93 -12.84
N PRO A 147 -5.76 -4.86 -13.78
CA PRO A 147 -6.58 -5.01 -14.99
C PRO A 147 -8.07 -5.24 -14.72
N LEU A 148 -8.40 -6.09 -13.74
CA LEU A 148 -9.80 -6.34 -13.37
C LEU A 148 -10.48 -5.09 -12.80
N THR A 149 -9.76 -4.31 -11.99
CA THR A 149 -10.23 -3.05 -11.40
C THR A 149 -10.43 -1.98 -12.48
N PHE A 150 -9.53 -1.91 -13.45
CA PHE A 150 -9.69 -1.06 -14.63
C PHE A 150 -10.97 -1.41 -15.38
N LEU A 151 -11.17 -2.69 -15.69
CA LEU A 151 -12.35 -3.16 -16.42
C LEU A 151 -13.64 -2.90 -15.64
N LEU A 152 -13.65 -3.19 -14.34
CA LEU A 152 -14.79 -2.93 -13.48
C LEU A 152 -15.15 -1.44 -13.47
N SER A 153 -14.16 -0.56 -13.26
CA SER A 153 -14.42 0.88 -13.25
C SER A 153 -14.89 1.38 -14.61
N TRP A 154 -14.33 0.86 -15.70
CA TRP A 154 -14.75 1.16 -17.07
C TRP A 154 -16.21 0.77 -17.33
N VAL A 155 -16.62 -0.44 -16.94
CA VAL A 155 -17.99 -0.93 -17.07
C VAL A 155 -18.96 -0.10 -16.22
N LEU A 156 -18.59 0.24 -14.99
CA LEU A 156 -19.46 1.00 -14.09
C LEU A 156 -19.76 2.42 -14.59
N VAL A 157 -18.94 3.00 -15.48
CA VAL A 157 -19.28 4.28 -16.11
C VAL A 157 -20.62 4.23 -16.84
N PHE A 158 -20.94 3.15 -17.56
CA PHE A 158 -22.15 3.07 -18.38
C PHE A 158 -23.47 3.18 -17.58
N PRO A 159 -23.73 2.35 -16.54
CA PRO A 159 -24.96 2.46 -15.76
C PRO A 159 -25.05 3.80 -15.00
N PHE A 160 -23.96 4.26 -14.36
CA PHE A 160 -24.00 5.52 -13.62
C PHE A 160 -24.17 6.74 -14.53
N TYR A 161 -23.57 6.72 -15.73
CA TYR A 161 -23.82 7.74 -16.74
C TYR A 161 -25.29 7.73 -17.19
N ARG A 162 -25.87 6.55 -17.45
CA ARG A 162 -27.30 6.44 -17.82
C ARG A 162 -28.22 6.96 -16.73
N LEU A 163 -27.93 6.69 -15.46
CA LEU A 163 -28.69 7.22 -14.33
C LEU A 163 -28.59 8.75 -14.25
N ALA A 164 -27.44 9.33 -14.61
CA ALA A 164 -27.22 10.77 -14.58
C ALA A 164 -27.85 11.54 -15.77
N LEU A 165 -28.23 10.87 -16.86
CA LEU A 165 -28.71 11.54 -18.10
C LEU A 165 -29.92 12.45 -17.91
N ARG A 166 -30.82 12.11 -16.97
CA ARG A 166 -32.07 12.86 -16.73
C ARG A 166 -31.95 13.84 -15.56
N THR A 167 -30.76 13.98 -14.98
CA THR A 167 -30.52 14.81 -13.81
C THR A 167 -29.76 16.06 -14.20
N ALA A 168 -30.14 17.21 -13.62
CA ALA A 168 -29.46 18.47 -13.87
C ALA A 168 -27.96 18.36 -13.49
N PRO A 169 -27.02 18.87 -14.32
CA PRO A 169 -25.58 18.71 -14.10
C PRO A 169 -25.07 19.17 -12.73
N HIS A 170 -25.67 20.22 -12.16
CA HIS A 170 -25.28 20.72 -10.84
C HIS A 170 -25.55 19.68 -9.73
N ARG A 171 -26.66 18.93 -9.81
CA ARG A 171 -27.00 17.89 -8.83
C ARG A 171 -26.08 16.69 -8.97
N VAL A 172 -25.84 16.23 -10.21
CA VAL A 172 -24.89 15.13 -10.47
C VAL A 172 -23.52 15.45 -9.89
N ASN A 173 -23.04 16.68 -10.09
CA ASN A 173 -21.76 17.12 -9.55
C ASN A 173 -21.75 17.20 -8.01
N SER A 174 -22.83 17.68 -7.38
CA SER A 174 -22.92 17.72 -5.90
C SER A 174 -22.87 16.32 -5.30
N THR A 175 -23.77 15.43 -5.74
CA THR A 175 -23.82 14.06 -5.24
C THR A 175 -22.52 13.30 -5.51
N SER A 176 -21.90 13.51 -6.67
CA SER A 176 -20.60 12.89 -6.97
C SER A 176 -19.49 13.38 -6.04
N ARG A 177 -19.50 14.67 -5.63
CA ARG A 177 -18.55 15.21 -4.65
C ARG A 177 -18.77 14.64 -3.25
N GLU A 178 -20.02 14.39 -2.86
CA GLU A 178 -20.34 13.71 -1.60
C GLU A 178 -19.80 12.27 -1.60
N VAL A 179 -20.04 11.51 -2.69
CA VAL A 179 -19.49 10.15 -2.87
C VAL A 179 -17.96 10.15 -2.83
N LEU A 180 -17.32 11.15 -3.43
CA LEU A 180 -15.86 11.31 -3.37
C LEU A 180 -15.36 11.52 -1.93
N ALA A 181 -16.04 12.35 -1.14
CA ALA A 181 -15.65 12.58 0.25
C ALA A 181 -15.78 11.29 1.08
N VAL A 182 -16.88 10.55 0.93
CA VAL A 182 -17.09 9.25 1.61
C VAL A 182 -16.07 8.22 1.15
N SER A 183 -15.82 8.13 -0.16
CA SER A 183 -14.83 7.19 -0.72
C SER A 183 -13.41 7.51 -0.24
N THR A 184 -13.08 8.79 -0.01
CA THR A 184 -11.77 9.20 0.55
C THR A 184 -11.56 8.60 1.93
N ALA A 185 -12.57 8.70 2.80
CA ALA A 185 -12.55 8.10 4.12
C ALA A 185 -12.46 6.57 4.03
N GLY A 186 -13.27 5.94 3.17
CA GLY A 186 -13.27 4.49 2.98
C GLY A 186 -11.94 3.93 2.47
N ILE A 187 -11.35 4.54 1.43
CA ILE A 187 -10.04 4.14 0.89
C ILE A 187 -8.96 4.29 1.95
N SER A 188 -8.97 5.38 2.72
CA SER A 188 -7.99 5.60 3.78
C SER A 188 -8.16 4.58 4.92
N LEU A 189 -9.40 4.27 5.32
CA LEU A 189 -9.67 3.24 6.33
C LEU A 189 -9.11 1.88 5.91
N LEU A 190 -9.45 1.45 4.70
CA LEU A 190 -9.01 0.16 4.15
C LEU A 190 -7.50 0.12 3.92
N HIS A 191 -6.90 1.26 3.55
CA HIS A 191 -5.46 1.35 3.44
C HIS A 191 -4.76 1.22 4.81
N GLY A 192 -5.26 1.94 5.82
CA GLY A 192 -4.82 1.81 7.21
C GLY A 192 -4.95 0.39 7.74
N LEU A 193 -6.05 -0.28 7.40
CA LEU A 193 -6.32 -1.68 7.75
C LEU A 193 -5.24 -2.62 7.19
N GLN A 194 -4.93 -2.51 5.90
CA GLN A 194 -3.88 -3.32 5.25
C GLN A 194 -2.49 -3.03 5.82
N VAL A 195 -2.16 -1.75 6.02
CA VAL A 195 -0.86 -1.34 6.55
C VAL A 195 -0.71 -1.86 7.99
N GLY A 196 -1.73 -1.66 8.82
CA GLY A 196 -1.76 -2.12 10.20
C GLY A 196 -1.53 -3.62 10.29
N GLN A 197 -2.27 -4.43 9.53
CA GLN A 197 -2.11 -5.88 9.51
C GLN A 197 -0.67 -6.27 9.17
N ARG A 198 -0.17 -5.78 8.03
CA ARG A 198 1.17 -6.12 7.52
C ARG A 198 2.29 -5.78 8.50
N TYR A 199 2.28 -4.57 9.05
CA TYR A 199 3.36 -4.13 9.94
C TYR A 199 3.26 -4.72 11.34
N LEU A 200 2.05 -4.93 11.88
CA LEU A 200 1.89 -5.59 13.18
C LEU A 200 2.30 -7.07 13.11
N LEU A 201 1.97 -7.77 12.04
CA LEU A 201 2.43 -9.14 11.78
C LEU A 201 3.95 -9.20 11.65
N LEU A 202 4.55 -8.33 10.80
CA LEU A 202 6.00 -8.26 10.67
C LEU A 202 6.71 -7.97 11.99
N LEU A 203 6.14 -7.10 12.82
CA LEU A 203 6.72 -6.71 14.09
C LEU A 203 6.80 -7.90 15.06
N LEU A 204 5.77 -8.76 15.12
CA LEU A 204 5.85 -10.02 15.89
C LEU A 204 6.83 -11.02 15.27
N LEU A 205 6.74 -11.25 13.97
CA LEU A 205 7.57 -12.24 13.27
C LEU A 205 9.06 -11.86 13.28
N SER A 206 9.37 -10.57 13.42
CA SER A 206 10.76 -10.09 13.49
C SER A 206 11.49 -10.45 14.78
N GLY A 207 10.77 -10.79 15.84
CA GLY A 207 11.37 -10.94 17.17
C GLY A 207 11.89 -9.62 17.75
N VAL A 208 11.61 -8.45 17.16
CA VAL A 208 12.02 -7.15 17.73
C VAL A 208 11.41 -6.92 19.12
N LEU A 209 10.30 -7.58 19.42
CA LEU A 209 9.65 -7.57 20.73
C LEU A 209 10.18 -8.64 21.70
N ALA A 210 11.10 -9.52 21.28
CA ALA A 210 11.66 -10.58 22.12
C ALA A 210 12.19 -10.09 23.49
N PRO A 211 12.82 -8.90 23.62
CA PRO A 211 13.25 -8.37 24.91
C PRO A 211 12.10 -8.06 25.88
N PHE A 212 10.88 -7.88 25.37
CA PHE A 212 9.69 -7.52 26.15
C PHE A 212 8.70 -8.68 26.27
N THR A 213 8.74 -9.65 25.35
CA THR A 213 7.86 -10.81 25.34
C THR A 213 8.47 -11.98 24.56
N SER A 214 8.35 -13.20 25.09
CA SER A 214 8.72 -14.42 24.37
C SER A 214 7.65 -14.86 23.35
N ALA A 215 6.60 -14.06 23.15
CA ALA A 215 5.51 -14.39 22.25
C ALA A 215 5.88 -14.14 20.79
N VAL A 216 5.74 -15.18 19.98
CA VAL A 216 5.87 -15.11 18.51
C VAL A 216 4.49 -15.15 17.83
N SER A 217 3.41 -15.24 18.63
CA SER A 217 2.03 -15.23 18.17
C SER A 217 1.17 -14.21 18.92
N PHE A 218 0.14 -13.68 18.25
CA PHE A 218 -0.80 -12.72 18.84
C PHE A 218 -1.57 -13.26 20.05
N ASP A 219 -1.74 -14.58 20.17
CA ASP A 219 -2.43 -15.18 21.32
C ASP A 219 -1.60 -15.18 22.60
N LYS A 220 -0.27 -15.16 22.47
CA LYS A 220 0.66 -15.19 23.60
C LYS A 220 1.21 -13.80 23.93
N ALA A 221 1.06 -12.83 23.03
CA ALA A 221 1.60 -11.49 23.20
C ALA A 221 0.77 -10.67 24.22
N PRO A 222 1.40 -9.92 25.13
CA PRO A 222 0.69 -9.05 26.07
C PRO A 222 -0.18 -8.03 25.33
N ALA A 223 -1.49 -8.03 25.60
CA ALA A 223 -2.44 -7.16 24.90
C ALA A 223 -2.09 -5.68 25.03
N THR A 224 -1.61 -5.24 26.20
CA THR A 224 -1.18 -3.85 26.44
C THR A 224 -0.04 -3.43 25.52
N LEU A 225 0.96 -4.30 25.33
CA LEU A 225 2.09 -4.06 24.42
C LEU A 225 1.60 -3.92 22.97
N MET A 226 0.73 -4.83 22.53
CA MET A 226 0.23 -4.81 21.15
C MET A 226 -0.68 -3.61 20.86
N ILE A 227 -1.46 -3.15 21.85
CA ILE A 227 -2.23 -1.90 21.74
C ILE A 227 -1.29 -0.69 21.57
N VAL A 228 -0.20 -0.62 22.34
CA VAL A 228 0.80 0.45 22.21
C VAL A 228 1.45 0.40 20.82
N CYS A 229 1.86 -0.78 20.35
CA CYS A 229 2.41 -0.94 19.00
C CYS A 229 1.41 -0.51 17.92
N ALA A 230 0.14 -0.90 18.02
CA ALA A 230 -0.90 -0.49 17.08
C ALA A 230 -1.11 1.03 17.08
N ALA A 231 -1.14 1.66 18.26
CA ALA A 231 -1.24 3.11 18.39
C ALA A 231 -0.04 3.83 17.76
N LEU A 232 1.19 3.31 17.95
CA LEU A 232 2.39 3.85 17.33
C LEU A 232 2.36 3.72 15.80
N VAL A 233 2.01 2.55 15.27
CA VAL A 233 1.86 2.35 13.82
C VAL A 233 0.81 3.31 13.25
N ALA A 234 -0.33 3.46 13.93
CA ALA A 234 -1.39 4.39 13.53
C ALA A 234 -0.89 5.84 13.50
N ALA A 235 -0.17 6.28 14.53
CA ALA A 235 0.38 7.62 14.63
C ALA A 235 1.41 7.91 13.55
N ILE A 236 2.35 6.97 13.29
CA ILE A 236 3.38 7.13 12.26
C ILE A 236 2.77 7.17 10.87
N LEU A 237 1.78 6.30 10.59
CA LEU A 237 1.08 6.28 9.31
C LEU A 237 0.29 7.57 9.09
N ALA A 238 -0.43 8.05 10.12
CA ALA A 238 -1.16 9.31 10.08
C ALA A 238 -0.21 10.51 9.86
N ALA A 239 0.92 10.55 10.56
CA ALA A 239 1.94 11.58 10.37
C ALA A 239 2.53 11.59 8.96
N GLY A 240 2.83 10.41 8.39
CA GLY A 240 3.24 10.29 7.00
C GLY A 240 2.15 10.78 6.04
N THR A 241 0.89 10.44 6.32
CA THR A 241 -0.25 10.87 5.50
C THR A 241 -0.38 12.40 5.47
N LEU A 242 -0.27 13.07 6.62
CA LEU A 242 -0.39 14.53 6.75
C LEU A 242 0.74 15.29 6.04
N THR A 243 1.92 14.70 5.94
CA THR A 243 3.11 15.35 5.34
C THR A 243 3.20 15.19 3.82
N GLY A 244 2.36 14.34 3.22
CA GLY A 244 2.66 13.76 1.91
C GLY A 244 1.59 13.83 0.83
N GLY A 245 1.78 12.99 -0.19
CA GLY A 245 0.83 12.74 -1.29
C GLY A 245 0.87 13.69 -2.48
N TRP A 246 1.27 14.96 -2.32
CA TRP A 246 1.06 15.97 -3.37
C TRP A 246 1.87 15.74 -4.65
N ARG A 247 3.14 15.34 -4.54
CA ARG A 247 4.00 15.10 -5.71
C ARG A 247 3.45 14.00 -6.62
N ILE A 248 3.03 12.88 -6.01
CA ILE A 248 2.46 11.74 -6.72
C ILE A 248 1.03 12.06 -7.18
N GLY A 249 0.23 12.70 -6.32
CA GLY A 249 -1.13 13.13 -6.63
C GLY A 249 -1.20 14.08 -7.84
N TYR A 250 -0.18 14.93 -8.02
CA TYR A 250 -0.04 15.74 -9.23
C TYR A 250 0.14 14.89 -10.49
N THR A 251 1.03 13.90 -10.48
CA THR A 251 1.18 12.98 -11.61
C THR A 251 -0.14 12.24 -11.90
N PHE A 252 -0.78 11.72 -10.85
CA PHE A 252 -2.02 10.95 -10.93
C PHE A 252 -3.20 11.75 -11.51
N THR A 253 -3.39 13.01 -11.12
CA THR A 253 -4.58 13.81 -11.52
C THR A 253 -4.36 14.88 -12.58
N HIS A 254 -3.11 15.29 -12.82
CA HIS A 254 -2.80 16.34 -13.79
C HIS A 254 -2.11 15.82 -15.03
N ARG A 255 -1.23 14.82 -14.87
CA ARG A 255 -0.43 14.27 -15.99
C ARG A 255 -1.03 13.01 -16.58
N MET A 256 -1.61 12.16 -15.75
CA MET A 256 -2.07 10.83 -16.14
C MET A 256 -3.49 10.84 -16.67
N VAL A 257 -4.49 11.23 -15.85
CA VAL A 257 -5.90 11.25 -16.25
C VAL A 257 -6.65 12.46 -15.70
N ARG A 258 -7.49 13.09 -16.53
CA ARG A 258 -8.43 14.14 -16.09
C ARG A 258 -9.81 13.53 -15.87
N LEU A 259 -10.38 13.70 -14.68
CA LEU A 259 -11.69 13.16 -14.30
C LEU A 259 -12.67 14.28 -13.97
N ASP A 260 -13.91 14.15 -14.47
CA ASP A 260 -15.05 14.91 -13.97
C ASP A 260 -15.51 14.34 -12.60
N PRO A 261 -16.36 15.05 -11.84
CA PRO A 261 -16.82 14.58 -10.54
C PRO A 261 -17.47 13.19 -10.59
N LEU A 262 -18.29 12.90 -11.60
CA LEU A 262 -19.00 11.62 -11.73
C LEU A 262 -18.03 10.45 -11.91
N ARG A 263 -17.11 10.55 -12.87
CA ARG A 263 -16.10 9.52 -13.13
C ARG A 263 -15.09 9.43 -12.00
N GLY A 264 -14.79 10.54 -11.34
CA GLY A 264 -14.01 10.55 -10.11
C GLY A 264 -14.68 9.74 -9.01
N ALA A 265 -15.99 9.93 -8.80
CA ALA A 265 -16.78 9.19 -7.83
C ALA A 265 -16.82 7.69 -8.16
N ILE A 266 -17.00 7.34 -9.44
CA ILE A 266 -16.96 5.94 -9.90
C ILE A 266 -15.57 5.34 -9.67
N ALA A 267 -14.50 6.05 -10.03
CA ALA A 267 -13.13 5.58 -9.82
C ALA A 267 -12.85 5.32 -8.33
N GLN A 268 -13.09 6.30 -7.45
CA GLN A 268 -12.84 6.14 -6.01
C GLN A 268 -13.79 5.12 -5.35
N GLY A 269 -15.05 5.09 -5.74
CA GLY A 269 -16.00 4.07 -5.28
C GLY A 269 -15.56 2.66 -5.69
N THR A 270 -15.07 2.49 -6.93
CA THR A 270 -14.51 1.21 -7.39
C THR A 270 -13.25 0.85 -6.60
N THR A 271 -12.33 1.80 -6.38
CA THR A 271 -11.14 1.58 -5.55
C THR A 271 -11.54 1.11 -4.15
N ALA A 272 -12.46 1.81 -3.49
CA ALA A 272 -12.93 1.45 -2.15
C ALA A 272 -13.57 0.06 -2.13
N ALA A 273 -14.44 -0.25 -3.09
CA ALA A 273 -15.11 -1.54 -3.18
C ALA A 273 -14.12 -2.69 -3.41
N VAL A 274 -13.16 -2.53 -4.32
CA VAL A 274 -12.14 -3.57 -4.59
C VAL A 274 -11.16 -3.69 -3.43
N LEU A 275 -10.80 -2.59 -2.75
CA LEU A 275 -10.01 -2.65 -1.52
C LEU A 275 -10.74 -3.44 -0.43
N ALA A 276 -12.04 -3.22 -0.27
CA ALA A 276 -12.86 -3.93 0.72
C ALA A 276 -13.01 -5.41 0.36
N ALA A 277 -13.31 -5.73 -0.89
CA ALA A 277 -13.41 -7.11 -1.36
C ALA A 277 -12.06 -7.84 -1.25
N GLY A 278 -10.97 -7.17 -1.64
CA GLY A 278 -9.61 -7.69 -1.47
C GLY A 278 -9.33 -8.02 0.00
N GLN A 279 -9.72 -7.11 0.89
CA GLN A 279 -9.47 -7.24 2.32
C GLN A 279 -10.30 -8.36 2.95
N PHE A 280 -11.63 -8.29 2.84
CA PHE A 280 -12.54 -9.13 3.61
C PHE A 280 -12.93 -10.44 2.91
N VAL A 281 -12.80 -10.52 1.59
CA VAL A 281 -13.21 -11.70 0.80
C VAL A 281 -12.00 -12.48 0.30
N LEU A 282 -11.05 -11.80 -0.35
CA LEU A 282 -9.91 -12.48 -0.94
C LEU A 282 -8.80 -12.78 0.07
N GLN A 283 -8.57 -11.87 1.03
CA GLN A 283 -7.48 -11.96 2.01
C GLN A 283 -6.08 -12.15 1.38
N LEU A 284 -5.91 -11.77 0.11
CA LEU A 284 -4.66 -11.83 -0.64
C LEU A 284 -3.87 -10.53 -0.50
N PRO A 285 -2.57 -10.48 -0.82
CA PRO A 285 -1.84 -9.22 -0.88
C PRO A 285 -2.21 -8.44 -2.14
N PHE A 286 -2.60 -7.19 -1.97
CA PHE A 286 -2.89 -6.27 -3.08
C PHE A 286 -2.35 -4.86 -2.81
N SER A 287 -2.43 -4.01 -3.82
CA SER A 287 -1.86 -2.67 -3.79
C SER A 287 -2.92 -1.60 -3.97
N SER A 288 -3.11 -0.75 -2.95
CA SER A 288 -3.99 0.41 -3.07
C SER A 288 -3.56 1.37 -4.18
N SER A 289 -2.26 1.54 -4.42
CA SER A 289 -1.74 2.37 -5.51
C SER A 289 -2.10 1.80 -6.88
N HIS A 290 -1.94 0.49 -7.09
CA HIS A 290 -2.29 -0.11 -8.37
C HIS A 290 -3.80 -0.03 -8.63
N LEU A 291 -4.62 -0.32 -7.60
CA LEU A 291 -6.07 -0.28 -7.71
C LEU A 291 -6.60 1.13 -8.00
N ALA A 292 -6.07 2.16 -7.31
CA ALA A 292 -6.46 3.54 -7.52
C ALA A 292 -6.07 4.07 -8.91
N VAL A 293 -4.86 3.71 -9.38
CA VAL A 293 -4.41 4.03 -10.75
C VAL A 293 -5.27 3.32 -11.78
N ALA A 294 -5.54 2.03 -11.60
CA ALA A 294 -6.33 1.25 -12.53
C ALA A 294 -7.79 1.73 -12.63
N SER A 295 -8.46 1.98 -11.50
CA SER A 295 -9.84 2.48 -11.48
C SER A 295 -9.94 3.86 -12.13
N ALA A 296 -9.00 4.77 -11.83
CA ALA A 296 -8.97 6.10 -12.43
C ALA A 296 -8.77 6.06 -13.96
N LEU A 297 -7.91 5.17 -14.46
CA LEU A 297 -7.78 4.94 -15.90
C LEU A 297 -9.06 4.37 -16.49
N GLY A 298 -9.66 3.34 -15.87
CA GLY A 298 -10.87 2.69 -16.35
C GLY A 298 -12.02 3.69 -16.51
N ALA A 299 -12.27 4.49 -15.47
CA ALA A 299 -13.30 5.53 -15.52
C ALA A 299 -12.95 6.67 -16.51
N GLY A 300 -11.67 6.96 -16.69
CA GLY A 300 -11.17 8.06 -17.51
C GLY A 300 -11.14 7.79 -19.02
N VAL A 301 -10.86 6.55 -19.43
CA VAL A 301 -10.76 6.14 -20.85
C VAL A 301 -12.08 6.31 -21.60
N ASN A 302 -13.22 6.21 -20.91
CA ASN A 302 -14.55 6.37 -21.51
C ASN A 302 -14.94 7.83 -21.85
N GLN A 303 -13.98 8.77 -21.90
CA GLN A 303 -14.24 10.18 -22.22
C GLN A 303 -14.01 10.49 -23.70
N ARG A 304 -14.80 11.42 -24.26
CA ARG A 304 -14.75 11.79 -25.70
C ARG A 304 -13.45 12.47 -26.14
N HIS A 305 -12.73 13.13 -25.23
CA HIS A 305 -11.46 13.80 -25.53
C HIS A 305 -10.30 13.02 -24.93
N ALA A 306 -9.09 13.21 -25.47
CA ALA A 306 -7.85 12.59 -24.96
C ALA A 306 -7.60 13.01 -23.49
N SER A 307 -8.22 12.28 -22.58
CA SER A 307 -8.22 12.51 -21.14
C SER A 307 -7.05 11.81 -20.45
N VAL A 308 -6.41 10.87 -21.15
CA VAL A 308 -5.35 9.99 -20.65
C VAL A 308 -4.05 10.21 -21.41
N SER A 309 -2.95 10.36 -20.68
CA SER A 309 -1.60 10.43 -21.25
C SER A 309 -0.96 9.05 -21.33
N ALA A 310 -0.94 8.45 -22.53
CA ALA A 310 -0.33 7.14 -22.77
C ALA A 310 1.16 7.09 -22.36
N ARG A 311 1.90 8.19 -22.54
CA ARG A 311 3.31 8.29 -22.12
C ARG A 311 3.46 8.11 -20.61
N VAL A 312 2.60 8.77 -19.83
CA VAL A 312 2.65 8.71 -18.36
C VAL A 312 2.17 7.36 -17.86
N VAL A 313 1.11 6.80 -18.47
CA VAL A 313 0.65 5.44 -18.16
C VAL A 313 1.76 4.43 -18.38
N ARG A 314 2.47 4.49 -19.51
CA ARG A 314 3.62 3.62 -19.78
C ARG A 314 4.72 3.77 -18.72
N GLN A 315 5.05 5.00 -18.30
CA GLN A 315 6.04 5.23 -17.23
C GLN A 315 5.63 4.62 -15.89
N ILE A 316 4.34 4.71 -15.54
CA ILE A 316 3.79 4.12 -14.32
C ILE A 316 3.88 2.59 -14.39
N LEU A 317 3.42 1.97 -15.48
CA LEU A 317 3.49 0.53 -15.68
C LEU A 317 4.93 0.01 -15.64
N LEU A 318 5.87 0.74 -16.27
CA LEU A 318 7.30 0.40 -16.19
C LEU A 318 7.83 0.47 -14.76
N THR A 319 7.42 1.49 -13.98
CA THR A 319 7.80 1.61 -12.57
C THR A 319 7.26 0.43 -11.76
N TRP A 320 6.05 -0.04 -12.05
CA TRP A 320 5.46 -1.21 -11.38
C TRP A 320 6.25 -2.48 -11.67
N VAL A 321 6.60 -2.73 -12.94
CA VAL A 321 7.40 -3.89 -13.35
C VAL A 321 8.81 -3.83 -12.73
N ILE A 322 9.44 -2.66 -12.70
CA ILE A 322 10.79 -2.47 -12.16
C ILE A 322 10.83 -2.55 -10.62
N THR A 323 9.72 -2.25 -9.94
CA THR A 323 9.69 -2.19 -8.46
C THR A 323 10.12 -3.51 -7.83
N PHE A 324 9.62 -4.65 -8.31
CA PHE A 324 10.00 -5.95 -7.76
C PHE A 324 11.50 -6.26 -7.92
N PRO A 325 12.08 -6.28 -9.14
CA PRO A 325 13.50 -6.58 -9.32
C PRO A 325 14.41 -5.54 -8.66
N ALA A 326 14.03 -4.26 -8.66
CA ALA A 326 14.81 -3.23 -7.98
C ALA A 326 14.86 -3.46 -6.47
N CYS A 327 13.71 -3.72 -5.83
CA CYS A 327 13.67 -4.02 -4.39
C CYS A 327 14.36 -5.35 -4.06
N PHE A 328 14.23 -6.37 -4.91
CA PHE A 328 14.95 -7.63 -4.76
C PHE A 328 16.47 -7.40 -4.72
N LEU A 329 17.01 -6.73 -5.75
CA LEU A 329 18.45 -6.49 -5.86
C LEU A 329 18.98 -5.57 -4.77
N LEU A 330 18.22 -4.52 -4.40
CA LEU A 330 18.58 -3.63 -3.29
C LEU A 330 18.62 -4.38 -1.95
N ALA A 331 17.68 -5.28 -1.71
CA ALA A 331 17.68 -6.09 -0.49
C ALA A 331 18.86 -7.08 -0.45
N VAL A 332 19.17 -7.74 -1.58
CA VAL A 332 20.35 -8.61 -1.69
C VAL A 332 21.65 -7.82 -1.43
N ALA A 333 21.78 -6.64 -2.04
CA ALA A 333 22.95 -5.79 -1.84
C ALA A 333 23.07 -5.28 -0.40
N LEU A 334 21.96 -4.95 0.26
CA LEU A 334 21.97 -4.52 1.65
C LEU A 334 22.31 -5.67 2.59
N MET A 335 21.82 -6.88 2.30
CA MET A 335 22.16 -8.10 3.03
C MET A 335 23.65 -8.45 2.89
N SER A 336 24.23 -8.31 1.69
CA SER A 336 25.65 -8.60 1.49
C SER A 336 26.57 -7.63 2.22
N VAL A 337 26.23 -6.34 2.23
CA VAL A 337 26.98 -5.34 2.99
C VAL A 337 26.85 -5.57 4.49
N THR A 338 25.64 -5.83 4.99
CA THR A 338 25.40 -5.96 6.43
C THR A 338 25.87 -7.30 7.00
N GLY A 339 25.85 -8.38 6.21
CA GLY A 339 26.44 -9.67 6.60
C GLY A 339 27.91 -9.54 7.00
N LEU A 340 28.67 -8.67 6.33
CA LEU A 340 30.08 -8.41 6.66
C LEU A 340 30.31 -7.74 8.02
N PHE A 341 29.29 -7.09 8.59
CA PHE A 341 29.39 -6.33 9.85
C PHE A 341 28.70 -7.01 11.04
N PHE A 342 27.79 -7.96 10.78
CA PHE A 342 26.93 -8.59 11.79
C PHE A 342 27.13 -10.12 11.91
N GLU A 343 28.09 -10.69 11.19
CA GLU A 343 28.72 -11.98 11.52
C GLU A 343 29.65 -11.87 12.74
#